data_AF-A0A1C6ISR6-F1
#
_entry.id   AF-A0A1C6ISR6-F1
#
_cell.length_a   1.000
_cell.length_b   1.000
_cell.length_c   1.000
_cell.angle_alpha   90.00
_cell.angle_beta   90.00
_cell.angle_gamma   90.00
#
_symmetry.space_group_name_H-M   'P 1'
#
loop_
_entity.id
_entity.type
_entity.pdbx_description
1 polymer ?
#
loop_
_entity_poly.entity_id
_entity_poly.type
_entity_poly.pdbx_seq_one_letter_code
_entity_poly.pdbx_strand_id
1 'polypeptide(L)'
;MGKTIILNLSNVILEGDILDVGESYGVIYNLSKEAFDELAIDYIEDDNKEILLSEGYDTCTIFFYLSNIWREGGKAKLIDDVTRFVKKGGSVYIWDINKDIGKVFSNKIRAVLPSEKIKEFDFKNLNIMSKSNLEDTKKLLESNYKITEEKIWEDIYFVKGEKL
;
A
#
# COMPACT_ATOMS: atom_id res chain seq x y z
N MET A 1 -16.80 -17.31 -10.34
CA MET A 1 -15.50 -16.85 -10.87
C MET A 1 -15.45 -15.35 -10.65
N GLY A 2 -14.35 -14.85 -10.08
CA GLY A 2 -14.09 -13.42 -9.98
C GLY A 2 -13.88 -12.80 -11.36
N LYS A 3 -13.99 -11.47 -11.44
CA LYS A 3 -13.59 -10.73 -12.64
C LYS A 3 -12.07 -10.52 -12.66
N THR A 4 -11.55 -10.11 -13.80
CA THR A 4 -10.18 -9.59 -13.90
C THR A 4 -10.24 -8.08 -13.84
N ILE A 5 -9.58 -7.47 -12.85
CA ILE A 5 -9.47 -6.01 -12.73
C ILE A 5 -8.10 -5.57 -13.26
N ILE A 6 -8.09 -4.60 -14.16
CA ILE A 6 -6.87 -4.04 -14.72
C ILE A 6 -6.43 -2.86 -13.85
N LEU A 7 -5.27 -3.00 -13.22
CA LEU A 7 -4.66 -1.94 -12.42
C LEU A 7 -3.53 -1.32 -13.24
N ASN A 8 -3.75 -0.13 -13.79
CA ASN A 8 -2.75 0.54 -14.61
C ASN A 8 -1.79 1.37 -13.74
N LEU A 9 -0.56 0.89 -13.63
CA LEU A 9 0.55 1.49 -12.87
C LEU A 9 1.64 2.03 -13.80
N SER A 10 1.39 2.15 -15.11
CA SER A 10 2.41 2.48 -16.11
C SER A 10 3.09 3.85 -15.90
N ASN A 11 2.43 4.75 -15.17
CA ASN A 11 2.93 6.10 -14.86
C ASN A 11 3.28 6.26 -13.37
N VAL A 12 3.33 5.16 -12.61
CA VAL A 12 3.70 5.20 -11.19
C VAL A 12 5.22 5.21 -11.09
N ILE A 13 5.75 6.23 -10.43
CA ILE A 13 7.16 6.37 -10.11
C ILE A 13 7.27 6.38 -8.58
N LEU A 14 8.06 5.45 -8.06
CA LEU A 14 8.44 5.37 -6.66
C LEU A 14 9.88 5.90 -6.56
N GLU A 15 10.09 6.90 -5.71
CA GLU A 15 11.37 7.60 -5.59
C GLU A 15 11.99 7.40 -4.22
N GLY A 16 13.33 7.40 -4.17
CA GLY A 16 14.12 7.26 -2.94
C GLY A 16 14.04 5.88 -2.32
N ASP A 17 14.33 5.82 -1.02
CA ASP A 17 14.30 4.58 -0.25
C ASP A 17 12.86 4.15 0.02
N ILE A 18 12.53 2.89 -0.29
CA ILE A 18 11.15 2.37 -0.26
C ILE A 18 10.95 1.39 0.90
N LEU A 19 9.97 1.68 1.75
CA LEU A 19 9.40 0.77 2.72
C LEU A 19 8.19 0.05 2.11
N ASP A 20 8.33 -1.23 1.73
CA ASP A 20 7.22 -2.04 1.21
C ASP A 20 6.54 -2.84 2.32
N VAL A 21 5.23 -2.62 2.50
CA VAL A 21 4.45 -3.19 3.60
C VAL A 21 3.47 -4.23 3.07
N GLY A 22 3.69 -5.48 3.50
CA GLY A 22 2.85 -6.62 3.14
C GLY A 22 3.33 -7.36 1.89
N GLU A 23 2.51 -8.27 1.37
CA GLU A 23 2.81 -8.98 0.12
C GLU A 23 2.43 -8.12 -1.08
N SER A 24 3.43 -7.69 -1.85
CA SER A 24 3.22 -6.86 -3.04
C SER A 24 3.13 -7.64 -4.36
N TYR A 25 3.12 -8.98 -4.33
CA TYR A 25 3.06 -9.85 -5.53
C TYR A 25 4.18 -9.56 -6.56
N GLY A 26 5.31 -9.03 -6.09
CA GLY A 26 6.40 -8.54 -6.92
C GLY A 26 6.05 -7.31 -7.76
N VAL A 27 4.91 -6.65 -7.55
CA VAL A 27 4.52 -5.41 -8.23
C VAL A 27 5.44 -4.27 -7.80
N ILE A 28 5.52 -4.00 -6.49
CA ILE A 28 6.34 -2.91 -5.95
C ILE A 28 7.81 -3.11 -6.32
N TYR A 29 8.35 -4.31 -6.16
CA TYR A 29 9.70 -4.64 -6.62
C TYR A 29 9.92 -4.31 -8.11
N ASN A 30 8.95 -4.56 -9.00
CA ASN A 30 9.15 -4.22 -10.42
C ASN A 30 8.95 -2.74 -10.72
N LEU A 31 8.18 -2.00 -9.91
CA LEU A 31 8.12 -0.55 -9.96
C LEU A 31 9.43 0.09 -9.46
N SER A 32 10.09 -0.54 -8.48
CA SER A 32 11.29 -0.01 -7.82
C SER A 32 12.61 -0.50 -8.41
N LYS A 33 12.67 -1.65 -9.08
CA LYS A 33 13.91 -2.19 -9.68
C LYS A 33 14.42 -1.35 -10.85
N GLU A 34 13.61 -0.43 -11.37
CA GLU A 34 14.09 0.62 -12.27
C GLU A 34 14.82 1.76 -11.52
N ALA A 35 14.87 1.72 -10.18
CA ALA A 35 15.36 2.80 -9.32
C ALA A 35 16.54 2.45 -8.37
N PHE A 36 16.65 1.32 -7.63
CA PHE A 36 17.88 0.81 -6.93
C PHE A 36 17.64 -0.47 -6.08
N ASP A 37 18.73 -1.06 -5.55
CA ASP A 37 18.88 -2.36 -4.85
C ASP A 37 18.31 -2.44 -3.42
N GLU A 38 17.86 -3.65 -3.04
CA GLU A 38 17.55 -4.15 -1.68
C GLU A 38 16.41 -3.48 -0.87
N LEU A 39 15.26 -4.17 -0.77
CA LEU A 39 14.18 -3.87 0.18
C LEU A 39 14.51 -4.51 1.54
N ALA A 40 14.78 -3.69 2.55
CA ALA A 40 14.81 -4.13 3.95
C ALA A 40 13.37 -4.31 4.46
N ILE A 41 12.89 -5.56 4.51
CA ILE A 41 11.67 -5.92 5.26
C ILE A 41 12.12 -6.29 6.66
N ASP A 42 12.27 -5.31 7.54
CA ASP A 42 12.46 -5.60 8.97
C ASP A 42 11.10 -5.85 9.63
N TYR A 43 10.90 -7.08 10.09
CA TYR A 43 10.01 -7.32 11.22
C TYR A 43 10.64 -6.61 12.41
N ILE A 44 9.98 -5.56 12.88
CA ILE A 44 10.43 -4.77 14.03
C ILE A 44 10.32 -5.65 15.29
N GLU A 45 11.33 -6.49 15.53
CA GLU A 45 11.72 -6.89 16.88
C GLU A 45 12.51 -5.72 17.50
N ASP A 46 12.28 -5.48 18.79
CA ASP A 46 12.52 -4.20 19.49
C ASP A 46 13.97 -3.66 19.43
N ASP A 47 14.95 -4.49 19.07
CA ASP A 47 16.37 -4.21 19.32
C ASP A 47 17.09 -3.43 18.19
N ASN A 48 16.50 -3.29 16.98
CA ASN A 48 17.11 -2.59 15.84
C ASN A 48 16.50 -1.21 15.50
N LYS A 49 15.55 -0.71 16.32
CA LYS A 49 14.79 0.53 16.04
C LYS A 49 15.68 1.76 15.85
N GLU A 50 16.72 1.94 16.66
CA GLU A 50 17.47 3.21 16.71
C GLU A 50 18.29 3.50 15.44
N ILE A 51 18.74 2.47 14.72
CA ILE A 51 19.57 2.63 13.51
C ILE A 51 18.69 2.96 12.29
N LEU A 52 17.55 2.26 12.13
CA LEU A 52 16.57 2.53 11.06
C LEU A 52 15.85 3.88 11.24
N LEU A 53 15.65 4.31 12.48
CA LEU A 53 15.07 5.61 12.81
C LEU A 53 15.97 6.80 12.40
N SER A 54 17.26 6.58 12.12
CA SER A 54 18.18 7.69 11.86
C SER A 54 18.11 8.26 10.44
N GLU A 55 17.70 7.46 9.45
CA GLU A 55 17.60 7.91 8.04
C GLU A 55 16.14 7.98 7.54
N GLY A 56 15.28 7.03 7.91
CA GLY A 56 13.88 6.96 7.45
C GLY A 56 13.75 6.63 5.95
N TYR A 57 12.52 6.45 5.46
CA TYR A 57 12.21 6.12 4.08
C TYR A 57 11.57 7.30 3.36
N ASP A 58 11.90 7.48 2.09
CA ASP A 58 11.29 8.51 1.23
C ASP A 58 9.90 8.10 0.77
N THR A 59 9.68 6.80 0.55
CA THR A 59 8.43 6.23 0.05
C THR A 59 7.99 5.05 0.90
N CYS A 60 6.71 4.99 1.27
CA CYS A 60 6.08 3.81 1.86
C CYS A 60 4.98 3.28 0.93
N THR A 61 4.98 1.98 0.65
CA THR A 61 3.96 1.34 -0.17
C THR A 61 3.16 0.34 0.66
N ILE A 62 1.83 0.41 0.56
CA ILE A 62 0.91 -0.55 1.16
C ILE A 62 0.04 -1.10 0.04
N PHE A 63 0.28 -2.35 -0.35
CA PHE A 63 -0.36 -2.96 -1.52
C PHE A 63 -1.27 -4.12 -1.10
N PHE A 64 -2.59 -3.93 -1.24
CA PHE A 64 -3.64 -4.90 -0.89
C PHE A 64 -3.54 -5.47 0.54
N TYR A 65 -3.06 -4.67 1.49
CA TYR A 65 -2.75 -5.13 2.84
C TYR A 65 -3.73 -4.66 3.92
N LEU A 66 -4.25 -3.42 3.84
CA LEU A 66 -5.18 -2.88 4.84
C LEU A 66 -6.48 -3.66 4.91
N SER A 67 -7.00 -4.14 3.77
CA SER A 67 -8.23 -4.95 3.75
C SER A 67 -8.10 -6.29 4.47
N ASN A 68 -6.88 -6.82 4.63
CA ASN A 68 -6.64 -8.02 5.41
C ASN A 68 -6.69 -7.76 6.93
N ILE A 69 -6.60 -6.50 7.34
CA ILE A 69 -6.74 -6.09 8.73
C ILE A 69 -8.22 -5.82 9.02
N TRP A 70 -8.85 -6.75 9.73
CA TRP A 70 -10.27 -6.63 10.10
C TRP A 70 -10.56 -5.35 10.88
N ARG A 71 -9.80 -5.10 11.96
CA ARG A 71 -10.15 -4.07 12.95
C ARG A 71 -9.57 -2.72 12.56
N GLU A 72 -10.39 -1.67 12.60
CA GLU A 72 -9.95 -0.30 12.33
C GLU A 72 -8.78 0.14 13.25
N GLY A 73 -8.80 -0.24 14.53
CA GLY A 73 -7.68 0.04 15.43
C GLY A 73 -6.36 -0.66 15.02
N GLY A 74 -6.43 -1.79 14.31
CA GLY A 74 -5.26 -2.44 13.74
C GLY A 74 -4.70 -1.69 12.54
N LYS A 75 -5.57 -1.13 11.69
CA LYS A 75 -5.15 -0.29 10.56
C LYS A 75 -4.54 1.02 11.06
N ALA A 76 -5.19 1.67 12.01
CA ALA A 76 -4.67 2.88 12.64
C ALA A 76 -3.28 2.64 13.24
N LYS A 77 -3.11 1.54 13.99
CA LYS A 77 -1.80 1.16 14.53
C LYS A 77 -0.76 0.93 13.43
N LEU A 78 -1.10 0.22 12.36
CA LEU A 78 -0.18 0.03 11.23
C LEU A 78 0.24 1.38 10.63
N ILE A 79 -0.73 2.26 10.36
CA ILE A 79 -0.47 3.60 9.80
C ILE A 79 0.42 4.41 10.73
N ASP A 80 0.16 4.40 12.04
CA ASP A 80 1.01 5.08 13.03
C ASP A 80 2.44 4.50 13.06
N ASP A 81 2.56 3.17 13.02
CA ASP A 81 3.86 2.49 13.06
C ASP A 81 4.67 2.82 11.79
N VAL A 82 4.10 2.67 10.58
CA VAL A 82 4.81 2.99 9.33
C VAL A 82 5.14 4.47 9.21
N THR A 83 4.28 5.35 9.73
CA THR A 83 4.50 6.80 9.69
C THR A 83 5.76 7.21 10.44
N ARG A 84 6.16 6.49 11.49
CA ARG A 84 7.41 6.78 12.21
C ARG A 84 8.64 6.57 11.35
N PHE A 85 8.57 5.70 10.35
CA PHE A 85 9.67 5.38 9.46
C PHE A 85 9.69 6.25 8.20
N VAL A 86 8.59 6.92 7.84
CA VAL A 86 8.56 7.82 6.67
C VAL A 86 9.17 9.18 7.02
N LYS A 87 10.09 9.69 6.18
CA LYS A 87 10.69 11.02 6.33
C LYS A 87 9.62 12.12 6.22
N LYS A 88 9.87 13.29 6.83
CA LYS A 88 9.05 14.49 6.57
C LYS A 88 9.13 14.86 5.09
N GLY A 89 8.01 15.10 4.44
CA GLY A 89 7.93 15.28 2.98
C GLY A 89 8.00 13.98 2.18
N GLY A 90 8.20 12.83 2.83
CA GLY A 90 8.11 11.51 2.20
C GLY A 90 6.68 11.16 1.81
N SER A 91 6.51 10.18 0.93
CA SER A 91 5.22 9.79 0.37
C SER A 91 4.74 8.43 0.87
N VAL A 92 3.44 8.31 1.13
CA VAL A 92 2.75 7.02 1.30
C VAL A 92 1.87 6.74 0.09
N TYR A 93 1.95 5.52 -0.42
CA TYR A 93 1.18 5.04 -1.56
C TYR A 93 0.39 3.81 -1.10
N ILE A 94 -0.94 3.87 -1.17
CA ILE A 94 -1.81 2.78 -0.74
C ILE A 94 -2.69 2.37 -1.90
N TRP A 95 -2.61 1.10 -2.30
CA TRP A 95 -3.59 0.45 -3.18
C TRP A 95 -4.33 -0.59 -2.39
N ASP A 96 -5.66 -0.53 -2.37
CA ASP A 96 -6.45 -1.55 -1.68
C ASP A 96 -7.87 -1.64 -2.26
N ILE A 97 -8.67 -2.58 -1.75
CA ILE A 97 -10.03 -2.83 -2.23
C ILE A 97 -11.06 -1.94 -1.54
N ASN A 98 -12.06 -1.50 -2.29
CA ASN A 98 -13.34 -1.03 -1.77
C ASN A 98 -14.22 -2.26 -1.49
N LYS A 99 -14.42 -2.59 -0.22
CA LYS A 99 -15.23 -3.72 0.24
C LYS A 99 -16.05 -3.35 1.48
N ASP A 100 -17.36 -3.50 1.37
CA ASP A 100 -18.29 -3.36 2.50
C ASP A 100 -18.34 -4.63 3.37
N ILE A 101 -18.89 -4.48 4.57
CA ILE A 101 -19.30 -5.59 5.43
C ILE A 101 -20.37 -6.43 4.71
N GLY A 102 -20.31 -7.74 4.85
CA GLY A 102 -21.18 -8.71 4.20
C GLY A 102 -20.74 -9.11 2.79
N LYS A 103 -19.79 -8.39 2.18
CA LYS A 103 -19.23 -8.71 0.86
C LYS A 103 -17.92 -9.49 0.97
N VAL A 104 -17.61 -10.24 -0.08
CA VAL A 104 -16.30 -10.87 -0.30
C VAL A 104 -15.64 -10.23 -1.52
N PHE A 105 -14.32 -10.27 -1.57
CA PHE A 105 -13.55 -9.91 -2.75
C PHE A 105 -12.74 -11.14 -3.17
N SER A 106 -12.83 -11.53 -4.43
CA SER A 106 -12.09 -12.66 -4.98
C SER A 106 -11.96 -12.43 -6.47
N ASN A 107 -10.91 -11.72 -6.88
CA ASN A 107 -10.71 -11.28 -8.25
C ASN A 107 -9.27 -11.54 -8.68
N LYS A 108 -9.09 -11.73 -9.99
CA LYS A 108 -7.76 -11.69 -10.60
C LYS A 108 -7.37 -10.22 -10.79
N ILE A 109 -6.17 -9.85 -10.39
CA ILE A 109 -5.60 -8.53 -10.63
C ILE A 109 -4.56 -8.64 -11.74
N ARG A 110 -4.66 -7.74 -12.72
CA ARG A 110 -3.70 -7.60 -13.83
C ARG A 110 -3.07 -6.21 -13.74
N ALA A 111 -1.90 -6.14 -13.12
CA ALA A 111 -1.14 -4.91 -12.96
C ALA A 111 -0.29 -4.65 -14.20
N VAL A 112 -0.49 -3.50 -14.84
CA VAL A 112 0.30 -3.03 -15.99
C VAL A 112 1.35 -2.04 -15.48
N LEU A 113 2.64 -2.35 -15.67
CA LEU A 113 3.78 -1.62 -15.11
C LEU A 113 4.42 -0.68 -16.15
N PRO A 114 5.29 0.28 -15.73
CA PRO A 114 6.19 0.98 -16.64
C PRO A 114 6.98 -0.06 -17.45
N SER A 115 7.07 0.07 -18.78
CA SER A 115 7.52 -0.96 -19.77
C SER A 115 6.48 -1.95 -20.31
N GLU A 116 5.19 -1.75 -20.04
CA GLU A 116 4.09 -2.67 -20.46
C GLU A 116 4.20 -4.08 -19.87
N LYS A 117 5.12 -4.29 -18.92
CA LYS A 117 5.22 -5.54 -18.18
C LYS A 117 3.94 -5.79 -17.39
N ILE A 118 3.46 -7.02 -17.42
CA ILE A 118 2.23 -7.41 -16.77
C ILE A 118 2.53 -8.36 -15.61
N LYS A 119 1.98 -8.03 -14.44
CA LYS A 119 1.93 -8.92 -13.27
C LYS A 119 0.50 -9.34 -13.02
N GLU A 120 0.26 -10.64 -12.99
CA GLU A 120 -1.04 -11.22 -12.69
C GLU A 120 -0.98 -11.99 -11.37
N PHE A 121 -1.99 -11.78 -10.53
CA PHE A 121 -2.16 -12.50 -9.27
C PHE A 121 -3.64 -12.58 -8.90
N ASP A 122 -4.02 -13.59 -8.12
CA ASP A 122 -5.36 -13.68 -7.55
C ASP A 122 -5.36 -13.05 -6.16
N PHE A 123 -6.21 -12.04 -5.95
CA PHE A 123 -6.40 -11.45 -4.63
C PHE A 123 -7.75 -11.86 -4.04
N LYS A 124 -7.72 -12.35 -2.80
CA LYS A 124 -8.90 -12.87 -2.10
C LYS A 124 -8.98 -12.30 -0.70
N ASN A 125 -10.09 -11.62 -0.43
CA ASN A 125 -10.54 -11.27 0.90
C ASN A 125 -11.93 -11.87 1.12
N LEU A 126 -11.97 -13.02 1.81
CA LEU A 126 -13.21 -13.76 2.08
C LEU A 126 -13.86 -13.37 3.42
N ASN A 127 -13.21 -12.49 4.17
CA ASN A 127 -13.69 -12.07 5.48
C ASN A 127 -14.83 -11.07 5.34
N ILE A 128 -16.06 -11.55 5.52
CA ILE A 128 -17.28 -10.74 5.41
C ILE A 128 -17.37 -9.62 6.46
N MET A 129 -16.60 -9.71 7.55
CA MET A 129 -16.65 -8.70 8.61
C MET A 129 -15.61 -7.60 8.44
N SER A 130 -14.62 -7.80 7.56
CA SER A 130 -13.70 -6.73 7.19
C SER A 130 -14.41 -5.68 6.33
N LYS A 131 -14.08 -4.42 6.56
CA LYS A 131 -14.43 -3.29 5.70
C LYS A 131 -13.14 -2.68 5.19
N SER A 132 -13.12 -2.19 3.96
CA SER A 132 -12.02 -1.35 3.46
C SER A 132 -12.59 -0.39 2.43
N ASN A 133 -12.21 0.88 2.50
CA ASN A 133 -12.58 1.86 1.49
C ASN A 133 -11.64 3.06 1.53
N LEU A 134 -11.67 3.83 0.45
CA LEU A 134 -10.85 5.02 0.28
C LEU A 134 -11.08 6.05 1.40
N GLU A 135 -12.34 6.32 1.74
CA GLU A 135 -12.70 7.39 2.68
C GLU A 135 -12.19 7.13 4.10
N ASP A 136 -12.35 5.90 4.61
CA ASP A 136 -11.81 5.52 5.92
C ASP A 136 -10.28 5.55 5.91
N THR A 137 -9.65 5.18 4.80
CA THR A 137 -8.18 5.21 4.65
C THR A 137 -7.65 6.64 4.65
N LYS A 138 -8.34 7.58 3.99
CA LYS A 138 -7.98 9.00 4.04
C LYS A 138 -8.02 9.55 5.46
N LYS A 139 -9.07 9.23 6.23
CA LYS A 139 -9.17 9.63 7.65
C LYS A 139 -8.02 9.10 8.52
N LEU A 140 -7.51 7.90 8.21
CA LEU A 140 -6.31 7.36 8.89
C LEU A 140 -5.05 8.17 8.56
N LEU A 141 -4.96 8.75 7.36
CA LEU A 141 -3.80 9.50 6.88
C LEU A 141 -3.85 10.99 7.25
N GLU A 142 -5.03 11.60 7.36
CA GLU A 142 -5.23 13.05 7.52
C GLU A 142 -4.47 13.69 8.70
N SER A 143 -4.18 12.93 9.75
CA SER A 143 -3.45 13.43 10.92
C SER A 143 -1.96 13.68 10.65
N ASN A 144 -1.37 12.97 9.69
CA ASN A 144 0.07 12.97 9.44
C ASN A 144 0.44 13.27 7.97
N TYR A 145 -0.53 13.20 7.06
CA TYR A 145 -0.30 13.33 5.63
C TYR A 145 -1.28 14.30 4.99
N LYS A 146 -0.76 15.07 4.02
CA LYS A 146 -1.56 15.77 3.03
C LYS A 146 -1.83 14.84 1.85
N ILE A 147 -3.11 14.56 1.56
CA ILE A 147 -3.48 13.76 0.40
C ILE A 147 -3.17 14.55 -0.89
N THR A 148 -2.43 13.92 -1.81
CA THR A 148 -1.97 14.53 -3.07
C THR A 148 -2.57 13.87 -4.30
N GLU A 149 -3.01 12.61 -4.22
CA GLU A 149 -3.62 11.90 -5.33
C GLU A 149 -4.60 10.82 -4.85
N GLU A 150 -5.69 10.64 -5.62
CA GLU A 150 -6.70 9.61 -5.40
C GLU A 150 -7.12 9.02 -6.74
N LYS A 151 -7.28 7.69 -6.81
CA LYS A 151 -7.81 7.00 -8.00
C LYS A 151 -8.71 5.85 -7.58
N ILE A 152 -9.65 5.50 -8.45
CA ILE A 152 -10.52 4.32 -8.28
C ILE A 152 -10.52 3.55 -9.60
N TRP A 153 -10.21 2.26 -9.54
CA TRP A 153 -10.35 1.29 -10.61
C TRP A 153 -11.35 0.22 -10.17
N GLU A 154 -12.61 0.41 -10.54
CA GLU A 154 -13.70 -0.47 -10.12
C GLU A 154 -13.74 -0.63 -8.59
N ASP A 155 -13.37 -1.80 -8.09
CA ASP A 155 -13.39 -2.16 -6.66
C ASP A 155 -12.02 -1.97 -5.99
N ILE A 156 -11.06 -1.31 -6.65
CA ILE A 156 -9.74 -0.97 -6.10
C ILE A 156 -9.62 0.54 -6.02
N TYR A 157 -9.13 1.06 -4.90
CA TYR A 157 -8.74 2.45 -4.76
C TYR A 157 -7.23 2.59 -4.65
N PHE A 158 -6.77 3.81 -4.92
CA PHE A 158 -5.45 4.29 -4.61
C PHE A 158 -5.52 5.64 -3.91
N VAL A 159 -4.63 5.83 -2.95
CA VAL A 159 -4.37 7.11 -2.31
C VAL A 159 -2.87 7.34 -2.19
N LYS A 160 -2.43 8.56 -2.52
CA LYS A 160 -1.10 9.09 -2.25
C LYS A 160 -1.20 10.19 -1.21
N GLY A 161 -0.37 10.12 -0.18
CA GLY A 161 -0.21 11.18 0.82
C GLY A 161 1.25 11.61 0.96
N GLU A 162 1.48 12.89 1.20
CA GLU A 162 2.80 13.44 1.54
C GLU A 162 2.84 13.77 3.04
N LYS A 163 3.86 13.29 3.75
CA LYS A 163 3.97 13.45 5.20
C LYS A 163 4.26 14.90 5.58
N LEU A 164 3.48 15.41 6.55
CA LEU A 164 3.50 16.81 7.04
C LEU A 164 4.74 17.19 7.84
#